data_AF-A0A8S9IWI2-F1
#
_entry.id   AF-A0A8S9IWI2-F1
#
_cell.length_a   1.000
_cell.length_b   1.000
_cell.length_c   1.000
_cell.angle_alpha   90.00
_cell.angle_beta   90.00
_cell.angle_gamma   90.00
#
_symmetry.space_group_name_H-M   'P 1'
#
loop_
_entity.id
_entity.type
_entity.pdbx_description
1 polymer ?
#
loop_
_entity_poly.entity_id
_entity_poly.type
_entity_poly.pdbx_seq_one_letter_code
_entity_poly.pdbx_strand_id
1 'polypeptide(L)'
;MMSQVLYGKGKNIVFVTNNSMKSRRQYAEKFRSLGLASVTQDEIFSSSFAAAMYLKANNFPKDKKVYVIGGEGILEELQLAGFTGLGGPEDGEKKAQWKSNSLFQHDKTVGAVVVGLDPNINYYKL
;
A
#
# COMPACT_ATOMS: atom_id res chain seq x y z
N MET A 1 -28.94 -5.69 -1.15
CA MET A 1 -27.62 -5.99 -0.51
C MET A 1 -27.60 -5.42 0.90
N MET A 2 -26.93 -6.05 1.88
CA MET A 2 -26.95 -5.61 3.30
C MET A 2 -26.51 -4.15 3.49
N SER A 3 -25.49 -3.70 2.75
CA SER A 3 -24.98 -2.32 2.80
C SER A 3 -26.05 -1.28 2.44
N GLN A 4 -26.85 -1.51 1.39
CA GLN A 4 -27.94 -0.60 1.00
C GLN A 4 -29.02 -0.47 2.08
N VAL A 5 -29.33 -1.56 2.79
CA VAL A 5 -30.27 -1.52 3.92
C VAL A 5 -29.71 -0.70 5.08
N LEU A 6 -28.41 -0.81 5.34
CA LEU A 6 -27.73 -0.03 6.38
C LEU A 6 -27.63 1.46 6.02
N TYR A 7 -27.35 1.80 4.76
CA TYR A 7 -27.41 3.18 4.26
C TYR A 7 -28.81 3.78 4.42
N GLY A 8 -29.87 3.04 4.05
CA GLY A 8 -31.26 3.48 4.23
C GLY A 8 -31.66 3.69 5.69
N LYS A 9 -30.91 3.12 6.64
CA LYS A 9 -31.07 3.32 8.10
C LYS A 9 -30.16 4.41 8.66
N GLY A 10 -29.48 5.19 7.81
CA GLY A 10 -28.56 6.25 8.23
C GLY A 10 -27.32 5.76 8.98
N LYS A 11 -26.85 4.53 8.72
CA LYS A 11 -25.64 3.98 9.34
C LYS A 11 -24.41 4.36 8.53
N ASN A 12 -23.35 4.75 9.24
CA ASN A 12 -22.01 4.89 8.66
C ASN A 12 -21.40 3.51 8.48
N ILE A 13 -20.86 3.23 7.29
CA ILE A 13 -20.28 1.93 6.94
C ILE A 13 -18.79 2.14 6.67
N VAL A 14 -17.96 1.23 7.19
CA VAL A 14 -16.53 1.16 6.87
C VAL A 14 -16.20 -0.27 6.46
N PHE A 15 -15.55 -0.40 5.32
CA PHE A 15 -15.05 -1.65 4.75
C PHE A 15 -13.59 -1.82 5.14
N VAL A 16 -13.30 -2.77 6.03
CA VAL A 16 -11.95 -3.02 6.54
C VAL A 16 -11.36 -4.25 5.87
N THR A 17 -10.10 -4.17 5.44
CA THR A 17 -9.37 -5.31 4.86
C THR A 17 -7.89 -5.29 5.21
N ASN A 18 -7.29 -6.45 5.45
CA ASN A 18 -5.85 -6.58 5.67
C ASN A 18 -5.05 -6.75 4.37
N ASN A 19 -5.71 -6.71 3.21
CA ASN A 19 -5.04 -6.90 1.93
C ASN A 19 -4.41 -5.57 1.45
N SER A 20 -3.09 -5.61 1.28
CA SER A 20 -2.25 -4.47 0.91
C SER A 20 -1.97 -4.37 -0.59
N MET A 21 -2.41 -5.34 -1.41
CA MET A 21 -2.12 -5.33 -2.85
C MET A 21 -2.87 -4.23 -3.59
N LYS A 22 -3.99 -3.76 -3.04
CA LYS A 22 -4.85 -2.74 -3.66
C LYS A 22 -4.92 -1.47 -2.80
N SER A 23 -5.01 -0.32 -3.46
CA SER A 23 -5.36 0.95 -2.85
C SER A 23 -6.86 1.07 -2.61
N ARG A 24 -7.29 2.06 -1.83
CA ARG A 24 -8.70 2.39 -1.62
C ARG A 24 -9.39 2.77 -2.92
N ARG A 25 -8.71 3.46 -3.84
CA ARG A 25 -9.24 3.75 -5.18
C ARG A 25 -9.55 2.47 -5.95
N GLN A 26 -8.60 1.54 -6.00
CA GLN A 26 -8.78 0.25 -6.68
C GLN A 26 -9.88 -0.61 -6.02
N TYR A 27 -10.07 -0.51 -4.71
CA TYR A 27 -11.19 -1.14 -4.02
C TYR A 27 -12.54 -0.48 -4.35
N ALA A 28 -12.62 0.85 -4.38
CA ALA A 28 -13.82 1.57 -4.77
C ALA A 28 -14.26 1.20 -6.20
N GLU A 29 -13.30 1.09 -7.13
CA GLU A 29 -13.55 0.61 -8.50
C GLU A 29 -14.09 -0.83 -8.51
N LYS A 30 -13.52 -1.72 -7.69
CA LYS A 30 -14.01 -3.11 -7.54
C LYS A 30 -15.41 -3.18 -6.94
N PHE A 31 -15.71 -2.36 -5.92
CA PHE A 31 -17.07 -2.29 -5.36
C PHE A 31 -18.06 -1.81 -6.41
N ARG A 32 -17.71 -0.78 -7.19
CA ARG A 32 -18.52 -0.30 -8.30
C ARG A 32 -18.82 -1.40 -9.33
N SER A 33 -17.82 -2.21 -9.71
CA SER A 33 -18.04 -3.34 -10.64
C SER A 33 -18.93 -4.44 -10.07
N LEU A 34 -19.08 -4.52 -8.74
CA LEU A 34 -19.97 -5.45 -8.05
C LEU A 34 -21.37 -4.87 -7.77
N GLY A 35 -21.71 -3.71 -8.35
CA GLY A 35 -23.00 -3.04 -8.16
C GLY A 35 -23.10 -2.22 -6.87
N LEU A 36 -21.98 -2.00 -6.17
CA LEU A 36 -21.88 -1.19 -4.96
C LEU A 36 -21.33 0.21 -5.29
N ALA A 37 -22.02 0.93 -6.18
CA ALA A 37 -21.57 2.23 -6.68
C ALA A 37 -21.57 3.36 -5.63
N SER A 38 -22.25 3.18 -4.50
CA SER A 38 -22.30 4.16 -3.40
C SER A 38 -21.05 4.11 -2.51
N VAL A 39 -20.21 3.08 -2.63
CA VAL A 39 -19.02 2.94 -1.77
C VAL A 39 -17.93 3.88 -2.25
N THR A 40 -17.51 4.76 -1.36
CA THR A 40 -16.45 5.75 -1.58
C THR A 40 -15.11 5.29 -1.01
N GLN A 41 -14.03 5.96 -1.39
CA GLN A 41 -12.68 5.65 -0.87
C GLN A 41 -12.57 5.91 0.64
N ASP A 42 -13.33 6.89 1.16
CA ASP A 42 -13.32 7.26 2.59
C ASP A 42 -13.97 6.20 3.48
N GLU A 43 -14.82 5.35 2.90
CA GLU A 43 -15.43 4.22 3.58
C GLU A 43 -14.53 2.97 3.56
N ILE A 44 -13.33 3.03 2.96
CA ILE A 44 -12.45 1.86 2.81
C ILE A 44 -11.22 2.04 3.68
N PHE A 45 -10.94 1.05 4.54
CA PHE A 45 -9.77 1.00 5.39
C PHE A 45 -8.96 -0.26 5.08
N SER A 46 -8.00 -0.14 4.18
CA SER A 46 -7.05 -1.22 3.83
C SER A 46 -5.76 -1.14 4.65
N SER A 47 -5.02 -2.25 4.73
CA SER A 47 -3.68 -2.25 5.35
C SER A 47 -2.67 -1.37 4.59
N SER A 48 -2.80 -1.23 3.27
CA SER A 48 -2.02 -0.28 2.46
C SER A 48 -2.26 1.18 2.90
N PHE A 49 -3.52 1.57 3.08
CA PHE A 49 -3.87 2.89 3.60
C PHE A 49 -3.42 3.09 5.04
N ALA A 50 -3.63 2.08 5.89
CA ALA A 50 -3.22 2.12 7.28
C ALA A 50 -1.71 2.35 7.42
N ALA A 51 -0.87 1.70 6.59
CA ALA A 51 0.57 1.90 6.59
C ALA A 51 0.96 3.33 6.20
N ALA A 52 0.35 3.89 5.14
CA ALA A 52 0.61 5.27 4.73
C ALA A 52 0.17 6.29 5.80
N MET A 53 -0.98 6.08 6.43
CA MET A 53 -1.45 6.93 7.52
C MET A 53 -0.63 6.79 8.79
N TYR A 54 -0.11 5.59 9.08
CA TYR A 54 0.80 5.38 10.20
C TYR A 54 2.06 6.25 10.05
N LEU A 55 2.68 6.28 8.87
CA LEU A 55 3.84 7.14 8.61
C LEU A 55 3.46 8.63 8.76
N LYS A 56 2.28 9.03 8.26
CA LYS A 56 1.79 10.41 8.38
C LYS A 56 1.55 10.81 9.84
N ALA A 57 0.90 9.95 10.62
CA ALA A 57 0.58 10.19 12.02
C ALA A 57 1.82 10.25 12.92
N ASN A 58 2.89 9.55 12.54
CA ASN A 58 4.17 9.55 13.25
C ASN A 58 5.18 10.56 12.69
N ASN A 59 4.73 11.55 11.90
CA ASN A 59 5.57 12.61 11.35
C ASN A 59 6.81 12.08 10.59
N PHE A 60 6.66 11.00 9.83
CA PHE A 60 7.76 10.46 9.03
C PHE A 60 8.31 11.55 8.07
N PRO A 61 9.64 11.73 7.97
CA PRO A 61 10.21 12.82 7.18
C PRO A 61 9.85 12.69 5.69
N LYS A 62 9.46 13.81 5.07
CA LYS A 62 8.99 13.86 3.68
C LYS A 62 10.11 13.79 2.64
N ASP A 63 11.34 14.10 3.05
CA ASP A 63 12.57 13.96 2.27
C ASP A 63 13.11 12.52 2.28
N LYS A 64 12.58 11.66 3.14
CA LYS A 64 12.93 10.23 3.20
C LYS A 64 12.02 9.40 2.31
N LYS A 65 12.61 8.40 1.68
CA LYS A 65 11.89 7.42 0.86
C LYS A 65 11.41 6.24 1.70
N VAL A 66 10.37 5.59 1.22
CA VAL A 66 9.81 4.35 1.79
C VAL A 66 10.07 3.21 0.82
N TYR A 67 10.86 2.22 1.21
CA TYR A 67 11.04 1.01 0.43
C TYR A 67 9.84 0.08 0.63
N VAL A 68 9.26 -0.43 -0.45
CA VAL A 68 8.08 -1.28 -0.41
C VAL A 68 8.47 -2.70 -0.82
N ILE A 69 8.13 -3.67 0.03
CA ILE A 69 8.06 -5.08 -0.32
C ILE A 69 6.57 -5.42 -0.37
N GLY A 70 5.97 -5.49 -1.54
CA GLY A 70 4.53 -5.60 -1.68
C GLY A 70 3.98 -5.11 -3.00
N GLY A 71 2.66 -5.08 -3.10
CA GLY A 71 1.93 -4.65 -4.30
C GLY A 71 1.84 -3.13 -4.50
N GLU A 72 1.38 -2.74 -5.69
CA GLU A 72 1.19 -1.35 -6.13
C GLU A 72 0.25 -0.54 -5.22
N GLY A 73 -0.74 -1.20 -4.59
CA GLY A 73 -1.65 -0.55 -3.67
C GLY A 73 -0.97 0.18 -2.50
N ILE A 74 0.19 -0.30 -2.03
CA ILE A 74 0.98 0.37 -1.00
C ILE A 74 1.62 1.64 -1.57
N LEU A 75 2.23 1.56 -2.76
CA LEU A 75 2.88 2.68 -3.43
C LEU A 75 1.89 3.82 -3.70
N GLU A 76 0.68 3.50 -4.16
CA GLU A 76 -0.37 4.48 -4.43
C GLU A 76 -0.82 5.19 -3.15
N GLU A 77 -1.06 4.47 -2.06
CA GLU A 77 -1.46 5.09 -0.78
C GLU A 77 -0.33 5.94 -0.17
N LEU A 78 0.93 5.51 -0.32
CA LEU A 78 2.09 6.32 0.08
C LEU A 78 2.14 7.63 -0.71
N GLN A 79 1.96 7.57 -2.03
CA GLN A 79 1.93 8.76 -2.89
C GLN A 79 0.80 9.71 -2.50
N LEU A 80 -0.42 9.20 -2.28
CA LEU A 80 -1.57 9.99 -1.83
C LEU A 80 -1.35 10.62 -0.45
N ALA A 81 -0.58 9.96 0.43
CA ALA A 81 -0.16 10.51 1.71
C ALA A 81 1.01 11.51 1.61
N GLY A 82 1.54 11.73 0.40
CA GLY A 82 2.65 12.62 0.09
C GLY A 82 4.01 12.05 0.48
N PHE A 83 4.22 10.74 0.34
CA PHE A 83 5.51 10.08 0.53
C PHE A 83 6.03 9.52 -0.79
N THR A 84 7.36 9.45 -0.93
CA THR A 84 7.98 8.79 -2.07
C THR A 84 8.21 7.30 -1.74
N GLY A 85 7.39 6.44 -2.34
CA GLY A 85 7.59 4.99 -2.33
C GLY A 85 8.52 4.53 -3.46
N LEU A 86 9.28 3.47 -3.25
CA LEU A 86 10.05 2.79 -4.29
C LEU A 86 10.09 1.27 -4.06
N GLY A 87 10.48 0.51 -5.07
CA GLY A 87 10.54 -0.95 -5.01
C GLY A 87 9.21 -1.59 -5.46
N GLY A 88 8.65 -2.48 -4.64
CA GLY A 88 7.39 -3.16 -4.94
C GLY A 88 7.47 -4.01 -6.21
N PRO A 89 6.49 -3.90 -7.14
CA PRO A 89 6.50 -4.67 -8.39
C PRO A 89 7.70 -4.39 -9.29
N GLU A 90 8.25 -3.17 -9.29
CA GLU A 90 9.40 -2.77 -10.12
C GLU A 90 10.64 -3.64 -9.83
N ASP A 91 10.79 -4.05 -8.57
CA ASP A 91 11.91 -4.87 -8.12
C ASP A 91 11.65 -6.38 -8.26
N GLY A 92 10.49 -6.79 -8.79
CA GLY A 92 10.05 -8.19 -8.85
C GLY A 92 11.00 -9.13 -9.61
N GLU A 93 11.65 -8.63 -10.65
CA GLU A 93 12.58 -9.40 -11.49
C GLU A 93 14.06 -9.13 -11.16
N LYS A 94 14.34 -8.25 -10.20
CA LYS A 94 15.72 -7.93 -9.81
C LYS A 94 16.34 -9.11 -9.09
N LYS A 95 17.65 -9.32 -9.33
CA LYS A 95 18.43 -10.40 -8.72
C LYS A 95 19.52 -9.81 -7.85
N ALA A 96 19.67 -10.34 -6.64
CA ALA A 96 20.79 -10.01 -5.78
C ALA A 96 22.11 -10.42 -6.45
N GLN A 97 23.04 -9.48 -6.57
CA GLN A 97 24.38 -9.75 -7.08
C GLN A 97 25.30 -10.13 -5.92
N TRP A 98 25.55 -11.42 -5.78
CA TRP A 98 26.44 -11.96 -4.74
C TRP A 98 27.88 -11.97 -5.24
N LYS A 99 28.61 -10.85 -5.05
CA LYS A 99 30.06 -10.83 -5.23
C LYS A 99 30.72 -10.97 -3.87
N SER A 100 31.79 -11.76 -3.79
CA SER A 100 32.59 -11.84 -2.55
C SER A 100 33.11 -10.44 -2.21
N ASN A 101 33.01 -10.06 -0.93
CA ASN A 101 33.44 -8.77 -0.40
C ASN A 101 32.74 -7.51 -0.96
N SER A 102 31.58 -7.63 -1.63
CA SER A 102 30.76 -6.46 -1.97
C SER A 102 29.71 -6.18 -0.90
N LEU A 103 29.75 -5.00 -0.30
CA LEU A 103 28.61 -4.49 0.49
C LEU A 103 27.43 -4.22 -0.46
N PHE A 104 26.22 -4.63 -0.06
CA PHE A 104 25.01 -4.32 -0.81
C PHE A 104 24.79 -2.80 -0.81
N GLN A 105 24.86 -2.19 -2.00
CA GLN A 105 24.58 -0.77 -2.15
C GLN A 105 23.08 -0.55 -2.03
N HIS A 106 22.67 0.22 -1.04
CA HIS A 106 21.29 0.63 -0.84
C HIS A 106 21.18 2.16 -0.85
N ASP A 107 19.99 2.65 -1.18
CA ASP A 107 19.68 4.08 -1.18
C ASP A 107 19.63 4.59 0.27
N LYS A 108 20.61 5.41 0.65
CA LYS A 108 20.72 6.02 2.00
C LYS A 108 19.59 7.02 2.33
N THR A 109 18.77 7.38 1.34
CA THR A 109 17.60 8.23 1.54
C THR A 109 16.37 7.45 2.01
N VAL A 110 16.41 6.11 1.96
CA VAL A 110 15.35 5.26 2.54
C VAL A 110 15.36 5.40 4.06
N GLY A 111 14.21 5.77 4.62
CA GLY A 111 14.03 5.92 6.08
C GLY A 111 13.09 4.88 6.69
N ALA A 112 12.35 4.13 5.88
CA ALA A 112 11.43 3.09 6.33
C ALA A 112 11.27 2.00 5.27
N VAL A 113 10.91 0.80 5.72
CA VAL A 113 10.47 -0.32 4.88
C VAL A 113 9.03 -0.68 5.25
N VAL A 114 8.16 -0.75 4.24
CA VAL A 114 6.78 -1.23 4.40
C VAL A 114 6.66 -2.58 3.72
N VAL A 115 6.21 -3.59 4.48
CA VAL A 115 6.08 -4.97 4.01
C VAL A 115 4.59 -5.35 3.96
N GLY A 116 4.18 -5.89 2.83
CA GLY A 116 2.87 -6.47 2.61
C GLY A 116 2.97 -7.75 1.78
N LEU A 117 1.83 -8.21 1.25
CA LEU A 117 1.83 -9.36 0.35
C LEU A 117 2.56 -9.01 -0.97
N ASP A 118 3.61 -9.76 -1.28
CA ASP A 118 4.41 -9.65 -2.51
C ASP A 118 4.52 -11.02 -3.19
N PRO A 119 3.80 -11.27 -4.29
CA PRO A 119 3.91 -12.51 -5.05
C PRO A 119 5.27 -12.71 -5.73
N ASN A 120 6.02 -11.62 -5.94
CA ASN A 120 7.31 -11.60 -6.64
C ASN A 120 8.43 -11.21 -5.66
N ILE A 121 8.35 -11.72 -4.43
CA ILE A 121 9.41 -11.55 -3.43
C ILE A 121 10.68 -12.27 -3.89
N ASN A 122 11.84 -11.63 -3.72
CA ASN A 122 13.12 -12.18 -4.13
C ASN A 122 14.24 -11.69 -3.19
N TYR A 123 15.44 -12.25 -3.33
CA TYR A 123 16.59 -11.89 -2.50
C TYR A 123 17.14 -10.48 -2.73
N TYR A 124 16.75 -9.78 -3.80
CA TYR A 124 17.12 -8.37 -3.97
C TYR A 124 16.33 -7.48 -3.01
N LYS A 125 15.09 -7.88 -2.69
CA LYS A 125 14.18 -7.16 -1.78
C LYS A 125 14.42 -7.46 -0.29
N LEU A 126 15.13 -8.55 0.03
CA LEU A 126 15.45 -9.01 1.39
C LEU A 126 16.86 -8.59 1.81
#